data_AF-A0A6A4DDX1-F1
#
_entry.id   AF-A0A6A4DDX1-F1
#
_cell.length_a   1.000
_cell.length_b   1.000
_cell.length_c   1.000
_cell.angle_alpha   90.00
_cell.angle_beta   90.00
_cell.angle_gamma   90.00
#
_symmetry.space_group_name_H-M   'P 1'
#
loop_
_entity.id
_entity.type
_entity.pdbx_description
1 polymer ?
#
loop_
_entity_poly.entity_id
_entity_poly.type
_entity_poly.pdbx_seq_one_letter_code
_entity_poly.pdbx_strand_id
1 'polypeptide(L)'
;MVSQVFDVFTVEPKVGEVLTPLPTVAELLELEELSYVEFMDSLKVGELAEVVLLRPEDSSLELNSSSVMDPEVLEDERTSKRQTRYGAATLKDPSDPYYTLLKDPSDPYYTLLKEFSDVVSDDPPSVLPPDRGVRHEIDLVPGTKYCTTRQWPLPKEQVDVIDAFFAAKHAAGMVRESKSPHSSPTFCVRKPNA
;
A
#
# COMPACT_ATOMS: atom_id res chain seq x y z
N MET A 1 -8.15 -13.70 -32.08
CA MET A 1 -7.60 -14.32 -30.85
C MET A 1 -6.10 -14.56 -31.02
N VAL A 2 -5.26 -13.77 -30.37
CA VAL A 2 -3.82 -14.06 -30.23
C VAL A 2 -3.68 -14.78 -28.90
N SER A 3 -3.41 -16.09 -28.92
CA SER A 3 -3.20 -16.87 -27.70
C SER A 3 -1.80 -16.61 -27.16
N GLN A 4 -1.70 -16.18 -25.90
CA GLN A 4 -0.43 -16.05 -25.18
C GLN A 4 -0.45 -17.00 -23.99
N VAL A 5 0.60 -17.81 -23.88
CA VAL A 5 0.76 -18.78 -22.79
C VAL A 5 1.58 -18.15 -21.68
N PHE A 6 1.01 -18.12 -20.48
CA PHE A 6 1.67 -17.63 -19.28
C PHE A 6 1.77 -18.75 -18.26
N ASP A 7 2.91 -18.84 -17.58
CA ASP A 7 3.02 -19.68 -16.40
C ASP A 7 2.21 -19.04 -15.26
N VAL A 8 1.22 -19.75 -14.73
CA VAL A 8 0.34 -19.24 -13.67
C VAL A 8 1.10 -18.87 -12.39
N PHE A 9 2.27 -19.46 -12.14
CA PHE A 9 3.05 -19.22 -10.92
C PHE A 9 4.10 -18.12 -11.09
N THR A 10 4.64 -17.92 -12.29
CA THR A 10 5.70 -16.92 -12.53
C THR A 10 5.23 -15.73 -13.37
N VAL A 11 4.07 -15.83 -14.03
CA VAL A 11 3.54 -14.84 -14.98
C VAL A 11 4.53 -14.53 -16.11
N GLU A 12 5.48 -15.43 -16.37
CA GLU A 12 6.41 -15.31 -17.49
C GLU A 12 5.78 -15.87 -18.77
N PRO A 13 5.96 -15.19 -19.92
CA PRO A 13 5.47 -15.70 -21.19
C PRO A 13 6.28 -16.93 -21.61
N LYS A 14 5.62 -18.08 -21.76
CA LYS A 14 6.24 -19.28 -22.32
C LYS A 14 6.19 -19.23 -23.84
N VAL A 15 7.35 -18.99 -24.45
CA VAL A 15 7.50 -18.98 -25.91
C VAL A 15 7.78 -20.41 -26.38
N GLY A 16 6.85 -20.99 -27.15
CA GLY A 16 7.08 -22.23 -27.91
C GLY A 16 6.26 -23.46 -27.51
N GLU A 17 5.31 -23.36 -26.57
CA GLU A 17 4.37 -24.45 -26.31
C GLU A 17 3.23 -24.44 -27.33
N VAL A 18 3.08 -25.56 -28.06
CA VAL A 18 1.97 -25.80 -28.97
C VAL A 18 0.75 -26.15 -28.13
N LEU A 19 -0.15 -25.18 -27.95
CA LEU A 19 -1.44 -25.41 -27.32
C LEU A 19 -2.26 -26.38 -28.18
N THR A 20 -3.00 -27.29 -27.53
CA THR A 20 -4.10 -27.99 -28.19
C THR A 20 -5.08 -26.97 -28.77
N PRO A 21 -5.73 -27.24 -29.91
CA PRO A 21 -6.71 -26.31 -30.48
C PRO A 21 -7.75 -25.95 -29.43
N LEU A 22 -7.89 -24.66 -29.15
CA LEU A 22 -8.84 -24.15 -28.16
C LEU A 22 -10.26 -24.58 -28.54
N PRO A 23 -11.09 -25.03 -27.57
CA PRO A 23 -12.49 -25.31 -27.81
C PRO A 23 -13.19 -24.08 -28.40
N THR A 24 -14.19 -24.32 -29.24
CA THR A 24 -15.02 -23.23 -29.77
C THR A 24 -15.74 -22.53 -28.62
N VAL A 25 -16.04 -21.23 -28.73
CA VAL A 25 -16.75 -20.47 -27.67
C VAL A 25 -18.05 -21.16 -27.20
N ALA A 26 -18.74 -21.87 -28.11
CA ALA A 26 -19.92 -22.66 -27.77
C ALA A 26 -19.61 -23.84 -26.83
N GLU A 27 -18.49 -24.54 -27.04
CA GLU A 27 -18.05 -25.66 -26.21
C GLU A 27 -17.62 -25.20 -24.81
N LEU A 28 -17.08 -23.97 -24.70
CA LEU A 28 -16.72 -23.37 -23.40
C LEU A 28 -17.93 -23.03 -22.54
N LEU A 29 -19.06 -22.68 -23.16
CA LEU A 29 -20.32 -22.40 -22.45
C LEU A 29 -21.04 -23.67 -21.97
N GLU A 30 -20.64 -24.85 -22.46
CA GLU A 30 -21.18 -26.15 -22.06
C GLU A 30 -20.37 -26.83 -20.94
N LEU A 31 -19.26 -26.22 -20.50
CA LEU A 31 -18.44 -26.74 -19.41
C LEU A 31 -19.17 -26.66 -18.07
N GLU A 32 -18.93 -27.66 -17.22
CA GLU A 32 -19.47 -27.69 -15.86
C GLU A 32 -18.86 -26.55 -15.03
N GLU A 33 -19.74 -25.73 -14.45
CA GLU A 33 -19.31 -24.65 -13.56
C GLU A 33 -18.77 -25.24 -12.25
N LEU A 34 -17.52 -24.93 -11.92
CA LEU A 34 -16.93 -25.28 -10.64
C LEU A 34 -17.20 -24.19 -9.61
N SER A 35 -17.50 -24.59 -8.37
CA SER A 35 -17.55 -23.63 -7.27
C SER A 35 -16.16 -23.08 -6.96
N TYR A 36 -16.11 -21.86 -6.40
CA TYR A 36 -14.84 -21.23 -6.02
C TYR A 36 -14.00 -22.10 -5.06
N VAL A 37 -14.67 -22.82 -4.15
CA VAL A 37 -13.99 -23.69 -3.16
C VAL A 37 -13.34 -24.88 -3.85
N GLU A 38 -14.08 -25.58 -4.71
CA GLU A 38 -13.58 -26.73 -5.46
C GLU A 38 -12.43 -26.32 -6.40
N PHE A 39 -12.57 -25.18 -7.09
CA PHE A 39 -11.51 -24.62 -7.92
C PHE A 39 -10.20 -24.39 -7.13
N MET A 40 -10.29 -23.79 -5.94
CA MET A 40 -9.13 -23.54 -5.10
C MET A 40 -8.49 -24.82 -4.56
N ASP A 41 -9.28 -25.86 -4.31
CA ASP A 41 -8.77 -27.14 -3.85
C ASP A 41 -8.13 -27.94 -5.00
N SER A 42 -8.72 -27.96 -6.19
CA SER A 42 -8.10 -28.53 -7.40
C SER A 42 -6.77 -27.84 -7.75
N LEU A 43 -6.66 -26.52 -7.55
CA LEU A 43 -5.40 -25.77 -7.71
C LEU A 43 -4.32 -26.23 -6.72
N LYS A 44 -4.67 -26.43 -5.45
CA LYS A 44 -3.72 -26.87 -4.41
C LYS A 44 -3.24 -28.30 -4.65
N VAL A 45 -4.13 -29.16 -5.13
CA VAL A 45 -3.83 -30.57 -5.42
C VAL A 45 -3.11 -30.73 -6.75
N GLY A 46 -3.16 -29.73 -7.63
CA GLY A 46 -2.51 -29.75 -8.94
C GLY A 46 -3.29 -30.55 -9.99
N GLU A 47 -4.61 -30.69 -9.81
CA GLU A 47 -5.48 -31.44 -10.73
C GLU A 47 -5.86 -30.62 -11.98
N LEU A 48 -5.69 -29.30 -11.95
CA LEU A 48 -5.96 -28.44 -13.10
C LEU A 48 -4.75 -28.42 -14.03
N ALA A 49 -4.91 -29.02 -15.22
CA ALA A 49 -3.86 -29.09 -16.23
C ALA A 49 -3.66 -27.77 -16.99
N GLU A 50 -4.74 -27.03 -17.25
CA GLU A 50 -4.70 -25.77 -18.02
C GLU A 50 -5.80 -24.82 -17.53
N VAL A 51 -5.51 -23.52 -17.52
CA VAL A 51 -6.47 -22.46 -17.16
C VAL A 51 -6.50 -21.45 -18.31
N VAL A 52 -7.68 -21.24 -18.88
CA VAL A 52 -7.89 -20.29 -19.99
C VAL A 52 -8.76 -19.14 -19.49
N LEU A 53 -8.25 -17.91 -19.61
CA LEU A 53 -9.00 -16.69 -19.27
C LEU A 53 -9.51 -16.03 -20.56
N LEU A 54 -10.83 -15.96 -20.71
CA LEU A 54 -11.46 -15.28 -21.84
C LEU A 54 -11.43 -13.75 -21.63
N ARG A 55 -10.91 -13.01 -22.60
CA ARG A 55 -10.81 -11.55 -22.56
C ARG A 55 -11.62 -10.91 -23.72
N PRO A 56 -12.46 -9.91 -23.44
CA PRO A 56 -13.00 -9.03 -24.48
C PRO A 56 -11.86 -8.21 -25.11
N GLU A 57 -11.80 -8.14 -26.45
CA GLU A 57 -10.70 -7.49 -27.20
C GLU A 57 -10.44 -6.02 -26.77
N ASP A 58 -11.44 -5.36 -26.18
CA ASP A 58 -11.37 -3.94 -25.78
C ASP A 58 -11.03 -3.70 -24.30
N SER A 59 -10.92 -4.75 -23.47
CA SER A 59 -10.61 -4.57 -22.05
C SER A 59 -9.11 -4.30 -21.90
N SER A 60 -8.69 -3.16 -21.35
CA SER A 60 -7.26 -2.82 -21.14
C SER A 60 -6.70 -3.29 -19.80
N LEU A 61 -7.43 -4.12 -19.05
CA LEU A 61 -7.03 -4.56 -17.71
C LEU A 61 -5.72 -5.37 -17.78
N GLU A 62 -4.61 -4.74 -17.37
CA GLU A 62 -3.32 -5.41 -17.23
C GLU A 62 -3.39 -6.40 -16.07
N LEU A 63 -3.19 -7.69 -16.36
CA LEU A 63 -3.21 -8.78 -15.37
C LEU A 63 -2.12 -8.65 -14.29
N ASN A 64 -1.15 -7.75 -14.49
CA ASN A 64 -0.12 -7.37 -13.52
C ASN A 64 -0.53 -6.19 -12.62
N SER A 65 -1.80 -5.76 -12.67
CA SER A 65 -2.34 -4.75 -11.77
C SER A 65 -2.54 -5.35 -10.37
N SER A 66 -1.42 -5.52 -9.68
CA SER A 66 -1.39 -5.59 -8.23
C SER A 66 -2.17 -4.39 -7.67
N SER A 67 -2.83 -4.52 -6.51
CA SER A 67 -3.47 -3.38 -5.82
C SER A 67 -2.47 -2.26 -5.44
N VAL A 68 -1.18 -2.48 -5.67
CA VAL A 68 -0.10 -1.49 -5.62
C VAL A 68 -0.16 -0.52 -6.83
N MET A 69 -0.89 -0.84 -7.90
CA MET A 69 -0.96 -0.08 -9.16
C MET A 69 -2.27 0.72 -9.30
N ASP A 70 -2.87 1.14 -8.19
CA ASP A 70 -4.05 2.02 -8.23
C ASP A 70 -3.61 3.47 -8.56
N PRO A 71 -3.96 4.04 -9.74
CA PRO A 71 -3.57 5.38 -10.15
C PRO A 71 -4.10 6.47 -9.21
N GLU A 72 -5.17 6.19 -8.44
CA GLU A 72 -5.68 7.12 -7.44
C GLU A 72 -4.80 7.18 -6.16
N VAL A 73 -3.90 6.22 -5.95
CA VAL A 73 -2.83 6.34 -4.94
C VAL A 73 -1.83 7.43 -5.34
N LEU A 74 -1.66 7.65 -6.65
CA LEU A 74 -0.65 8.49 -7.27
C LEU A 74 -1.11 9.93 -7.54
N GLU A 75 -2.36 10.30 -7.23
CA GLU A 75 -2.84 11.67 -7.48
C GLU A 75 -2.11 12.70 -6.59
N ASP A 76 -1.15 13.39 -7.22
CA ASP A 76 -0.23 14.39 -6.65
C ASP A 76 -0.91 15.64 -6.07
N GLU A 77 -2.10 16.03 -6.53
CA GLU A 77 -2.75 17.30 -6.11
C GLU A 77 -3.19 17.32 -4.63
N ARG A 78 -3.17 16.16 -3.97
CA ARG A 78 -3.50 16.07 -2.54
C ARG A 78 -2.27 16.05 -1.63
N THR A 79 -1.05 15.94 -2.15
CA THR A 79 0.18 15.77 -1.35
C THR A 79 0.44 16.95 -0.41
N SER A 80 0.18 18.19 -0.83
CA SER A 80 0.30 19.39 0.03
C SER A 80 -0.69 19.44 1.20
N LYS A 81 -1.84 18.74 1.11
CA LYS A 81 -2.84 18.65 2.19
C LYS A 81 -2.74 17.34 2.99
N ARG A 82 -2.08 16.31 2.45
CA ARG A 82 -2.05 14.95 3.01
C ARG A 82 -1.02 14.76 4.12
N GLN A 83 0.08 15.54 4.13
CA GLN A 83 1.02 15.47 5.23
C GLN A 83 0.44 16.04 6.55
N THR A 84 -0.60 16.87 6.46
CA THR A 84 -1.28 17.53 7.59
C THR A 84 -2.40 16.68 8.24
N ARG A 85 -2.56 15.41 7.89
CA ARG A 85 -3.68 14.58 8.39
C ARG A 85 -3.22 13.32 9.11
N TYR A 86 -2.34 13.48 10.09
CA TYR A 86 -2.24 12.52 11.17
C TYR A 86 -3.06 13.08 12.34
N GLY A 87 -4.20 12.47 12.66
CA GLY A 87 -5.02 12.76 13.85
C GLY A 87 -5.90 14.03 13.83
N ALA A 88 -5.54 15.08 13.09
CA ALA A 88 -6.22 16.39 13.17
C ALA A 88 -7.37 16.62 12.17
N ALA A 89 -7.66 15.67 11.28
CA ALA A 89 -8.66 15.87 10.23
C ALA A 89 -10.11 15.89 10.74
N THR A 90 -10.42 15.11 11.79
CA THR A 90 -11.72 15.14 12.47
C THR A 90 -11.99 16.52 13.07
N LEU A 91 -10.93 17.15 13.56
CA LEU A 91 -10.88 18.47 14.18
C LEU A 91 -10.96 19.64 13.17
N LYS A 92 -11.26 19.37 11.89
CA LYS A 92 -11.36 20.40 10.83
C LYS A 92 -12.67 20.36 10.04
N ASP A 93 -13.57 19.45 10.35
CA ASP A 93 -14.87 19.37 9.69
C ASP A 93 -15.82 20.42 10.29
N PRO A 94 -16.31 21.41 9.52
CA PRO A 94 -17.28 22.39 10.00
C PRO A 94 -18.60 21.77 10.44
N SER A 95 -18.87 20.52 10.05
CA SER A 95 -20.03 19.74 10.46
C SER A 95 -19.80 18.90 11.72
N ASP A 96 -18.55 18.81 12.21
CA ASP A 96 -18.25 18.18 13.51
C ASP A 96 -18.74 19.11 14.64
N PRO A 97 -19.66 18.67 15.52
CA PRO A 97 -20.16 19.49 16.63
C PRO A 97 -19.08 19.94 17.62
N TYR A 98 -17.88 19.34 17.58
CA TYR A 98 -16.73 19.75 18.39
C TYR A 98 -15.81 20.78 17.72
N TYR A 99 -15.93 21.00 16.41
CA TYR A 99 -15.02 21.88 15.65
C TYR A 99 -15.11 23.36 16.08
N THR A 100 -16.32 23.84 16.32
CA THR A 100 -16.58 25.22 16.79
C THR A 100 -16.13 25.42 18.24
N LEU A 101 -16.36 24.42 19.11
CA LEU A 101 -16.01 24.50 20.54
C LEU A 101 -14.50 24.71 20.77
N LEU A 102 -13.65 24.10 19.94
CA LEU A 102 -12.19 24.16 20.10
C LEU A 102 -11.59 25.52 19.66
N LYS A 103 -12.35 26.36 18.94
CA LYS A 103 -11.93 27.68 18.44
C LYS A 103 -12.70 28.85 19.04
N ASP A 104 -13.79 28.59 19.76
CA ASP A 104 -14.61 29.61 20.39
C ASP A 104 -13.98 30.10 21.70
N PRO A 105 -13.67 31.41 21.85
CA PRO A 105 -13.12 31.95 23.10
C PRO A 105 -14.07 31.83 24.31
N SER A 106 -15.33 31.48 24.07
CA SER A 106 -16.37 31.28 25.08
C SER A 106 -16.40 29.86 25.64
N ASP A 107 -15.64 28.93 25.05
CA ASP A 107 -15.58 27.54 25.51
C ASP A 107 -14.69 27.41 26.76
N PRO A 108 -15.11 26.66 27.80
CA PRO A 108 -14.29 26.43 28.99
C PRO A 108 -12.92 25.79 28.71
N TYR A 109 -12.74 25.07 27.59
CA TYR A 109 -11.48 24.39 27.26
C TYR A 109 -10.55 25.21 26.36
N TYR A 110 -11.01 26.33 25.79
CA TYR A 110 -10.20 27.20 24.92
C TYR A 110 -8.89 27.65 25.60
N THR A 111 -8.96 28.01 26.89
CA THR A 111 -7.78 28.42 27.67
C THR A 111 -6.76 27.29 27.78
N LEU A 112 -7.22 26.06 27.99
CA LEU A 112 -6.38 24.87 28.13
C LEU A 112 -5.73 24.49 26.79
N LEU A 113 -6.48 24.52 25.70
CA LEU A 113 -5.95 24.22 24.36
C LEU A 113 -4.91 25.24 23.91
N LYS A 114 -5.11 26.51 24.28
CA LYS A 114 -4.13 27.56 24.03
C LYS A 114 -2.86 27.35 24.86
N GLU A 115 -3.00 26.96 26.13
CA GLU A 115 -1.88 26.63 27.02
C GLU A 115 -1.05 25.44 26.49
N PHE A 116 -1.72 24.37 26.03
CA PHE A 116 -1.09 23.14 25.52
C PHE A 116 -0.99 23.08 24.00
N SER A 117 -0.93 24.23 23.33
CA SER A 117 -0.83 24.30 21.86
C SER A 117 0.50 23.75 21.31
N ASP A 118 1.50 23.59 22.18
CA ASP A 118 2.76 22.91 21.90
C ASP A 118 2.62 21.38 21.79
N VAL A 119 1.66 20.79 22.52
CA VAL A 119 1.39 19.35 22.55
C VAL A 119 0.20 18.96 21.66
N VAL A 120 -0.86 19.76 21.68
CA VAL A 120 -2.12 19.53 20.97
C VAL A 120 -2.16 20.45 19.76
N SER A 121 -1.37 20.10 18.74
CA SER A 121 -1.31 20.81 17.46
C SER A 121 -2.06 20.05 16.37
N ASP A 122 -2.57 20.80 15.40
CA ASP A 122 -3.15 20.26 14.16
C ASP A 122 -2.09 19.62 13.25
N ASP A 123 -0.86 20.14 13.30
CA ASP A 123 0.23 19.68 12.46
C ASP A 123 0.98 18.54 13.17
N PRO A 124 1.29 17.45 12.45
CA PRO A 124 2.08 16.37 13.05
C PRO A 124 3.47 16.88 13.46
N PRO A 125 4.02 16.37 14.56
CA PRO A 125 5.35 16.77 15.01
C PRO A 125 6.39 16.43 13.94
N SER A 126 7.15 17.46 13.55
CA SER A 126 8.24 17.36 12.57
C SER A 126 9.62 17.24 13.22
N VAL A 127 9.68 17.21 14.57
CA VAL A 127 10.92 17.17 15.34
C VAL A 127 10.93 15.93 16.22
N LEU A 128 12.12 15.41 16.50
CA LEU A 128 12.31 14.34 17.48
C LEU A 128 11.78 14.77 18.87
N PRO A 129 11.11 13.86 19.59
CA PRO A 129 10.78 14.10 20.99
C PRO A 129 12.05 14.42 21.80
N PRO A 130 11.94 15.27 22.83
CA PRO A 130 13.06 15.57 23.71
C PRO A 130 13.60 14.29 24.35
N ASP A 131 14.92 14.20 24.48
CA ASP A 131 15.57 13.02 25.07
C ASP A 131 15.23 12.92 26.55
N ARG A 132 14.53 11.84 26.93
CA ARG A 132 14.15 11.53 28.31
C ARG A 132 15.05 10.48 28.96
N GLY A 133 16.15 10.09 28.30
CA GLY A 133 17.09 9.08 28.79
C GLY A 133 16.62 7.63 28.65
N VAL A 134 15.40 7.40 28.15
CA VAL A 134 14.88 6.07 27.83
C VAL A 134 14.97 5.85 26.33
N ARG A 135 15.63 4.78 25.91
CA ARG A 135 15.77 4.38 24.50
C ARG A 135 15.02 3.07 24.27
N HIS A 136 14.44 2.92 23.09
CA HIS A 136 13.90 1.64 22.65
C HIS A 136 15.04 0.73 22.20
N GLU A 137 15.25 -0.36 22.92
CA GLU A 137 16.16 -1.44 22.54
C GLU A 137 15.35 -2.61 21.97
N ILE A 138 15.89 -3.23 20.92
CA ILE A 138 15.26 -4.39 20.28
C ILE A 138 16.07 -5.61 20.69
N ASP A 139 15.55 -6.39 21.63
CA ASP A 139 16.18 -7.63 22.08
C ASP A 139 16.05 -8.70 20.99
N LEU A 140 17.19 -9.20 20.53
CA LEU A 140 17.24 -10.30 19.58
C LEU A 140 17.34 -11.63 20.31
N VAL A 141 16.57 -12.61 19.87
CA VAL A 141 16.70 -13.98 20.37
C VAL A 141 18.06 -14.54 19.93
N PRO A 142 18.84 -15.16 20.83
CA PRO A 142 20.15 -15.72 20.46
C PRO A 142 20.06 -16.68 19.27
N GLY A 143 20.89 -16.46 18.25
CA GLY A 143 20.91 -17.27 17.02
C GLY A 143 20.00 -16.79 15.90
N THR A 144 19.24 -15.69 16.06
CA THR A 144 18.46 -15.10 14.96
C THR A 144 19.36 -14.55 13.86
N LYS A 145 19.04 -14.91 12.61
CA LYS A 145 19.68 -14.33 11.43
C LYS A 145 19.08 -12.96 11.12
N TYR A 146 19.87 -12.12 10.49
CA TYR A 146 19.41 -10.82 10.00
C TYR A 146 18.40 -11.01 8.86
N CYS A 147 17.40 -10.13 8.80
CA CYS A 147 16.44 -10.07 7.70
C CYS A 147 17.02 -9.18 6.60
N THR A 148 17.33 -9.74 5.43
CA THR A 148 17.70 -8.98 4.22
C THR A 148 16.71 -9.28 3.13
N THR A 149 15.71 -8.43 3.01
CA THR A 149 14.74 -8.49 1.91
C THR A 149 15.02 -7.32 0.97
N ARG A 150 15.14 -7.63 -0.33
CA ARG A 150 15.33 -6.62 -1.37
C ARG A 150 14.03 -5.84 -1.59
N GLN A 151 14.17 -4.59 -1.98
CA GLN A 151 13.04 -3.78 -2.43
C GLN A 151 12.42 -4.43 -3.67
N TRP A 152 11.11 -4.64 -3.65
CA TRP A 152 10.38 -5.08 -4.85
C TRP A 152 10.34 -3.96 -5.89
N PRO A 153 10.27 -4.30 -7.19
CA PRO A 153 10.06 -3.29 -8.23
C PRO A 153 8.80 -2.47 -7.91
N LEU A 154 8.95 -1.14 -7.86
CA LEU A 154 7.86 -0.19 -7.65
C LEU A 154 7.74 0.72 -8.87
N PRO A 155 6.53 1.21 -9.19
CA PRO A 155 6.33 2.27 -10.17
C PRO A 155 7.13 3.51 -9.81
N LYS A 156 7.54 4.28 -10.82
CA LYS A 156 8.35 5.47 -10.62
C LYS A 156 7.65 6.48 -9.71
N GLU A 157 6.36 6.66 -9.89
CA GLU A 157 5.55 7.60 -9.12
C GLU A 157 5.53 7.23 -7.63
N GLN A 158 5.51 5.93 -7.30
CA GLN A 158 5.62 5.50 -5.90
C GLN A 158 7.00 5.70 -5.33
N VAL A 159 8.05 5.46 -6.12
CA VAL A 159 9.42 5.74 -5.73
C VAL A 159 9.58 7.23 -5.41
N ASP A 160 9.07 8.11 -6.28
CA ASP A 160 9.14 9.56 -6.07
C ASP A 160 8.41 10.00 -4.77
N VAL A 161 7.24 9.42 -4.48
CA VAL A 161 6.51 9.68 -3.22
C VAL A 161 7.28 9.17 -2.00
N ILE A 162 7.87 7.97 -2.08
CA ILE A 162 8.67 7.38 -1.00
C ILE A 162 9.93 8.20 -0.75
N ASP A 163 10.62 8.62 -1.80
CA ASP A 163 11.84 9.43 -1.73
C ASP A 163 11.55 10.80 -1.12
N ALA A 164 10.47 11.47 -1.53
CA ALA A 164 10.02 12.72 -0.93
C ALA A 164 9.68 12.55 0.56
N PHE A 165 9.01 11.47 0.93
CA PHE A 165 8.69 11.16 2.33
C PHE A 165 9.97 10.97 3.17
N PHE A 166 10.93 10.17 2.68
CA PHE A 166 12.19 9.95 3.40
C PHE A 166 13.09 11.19 3.41
N ALA A 167 13.09 12.02 2.37
CA ALA A 167 13.80 13.30 2.37
C ALA A 167 13.26 14.23 3.47
N ALA A 168 11.94 14.33 3.62
CA ALA A 168 11.33 15.11 4.70
C ALA A 168 11.68 14.53 6.09
N LYS A 169 11.65 13.20 6.25
CA LYS A 169 12.02 12.53 7.51
C LYS A 169 13.51 12.63 7.83
N HIS A 170 14.38 12.67 6.82
CA HIS A 170 15.80 12.90 6.96
C HIS A 170 16.09 14.34 7.40
N ALA A 171 15.44 15.33 6.77
CA ALA A 171 15.53 16.73 7.17
C ALA A 171 15.06 16.96 8.62
N ALA A 172 14.02 16.22 9.06
CA ALA A 172 13.52 16.19 10.43
C ALA A 172 14.45 15.46 11.43
N GLY A 173 15.52 14.80 10.97
CA GLY A 173 16.40 13.98 11.81
C GLY A 173 15.76 12.68 12.31
N MET A 174 14.59 12.29 11.79
CA MET A 174 13.88 11.07 12.17
C MET A 174 14.48 9.82 11.53
N VAL A 175 15.07 9.97 10.34
CA VAL A 175 15.70 8.90 9.56
C VAL A 175 17.10 9.33 9.16
N ARG A 176 18.02 8.36 9.07
CA ARG A 176 19.40 8.56 8.60
C ARG A 176 19.81 7.42 7.69
N GLU A 177 20.77 7.69 6.82
CA GLU A 177 21.42 6.63 6.05
C GLU A 177 22.09 5.61 6.98
N SER A 178 22.00 4.33 6.62
CA SER A 178 22.59 3.24 7.40
C SER A 178 23.26 2.22 6.48
N LYS A 179 24.29 1.56 7.02
CA LYS A 179 24.95 0.39 6.42
C LYS A 179 24.54 -0.88 7.18
N SER A 180 23.25 -0.97 7.52
CA SER A 180 22.71 -2.08 8.31
C SER A 180 22.76 -3.38 7.52
N PRO A 181 23.07 -4.52 8.15
CA PRO A 181 22.85 -5.83 7.54
C PRO A 181 21.36 -6.19 7.42
N HIS A 182 20.48 -5.44 8.11
CA HIS A 182 19.03 -5.61 8.04
C HIS A 182 18.40 -4.69 7.00
N SER A 183 17.52 -5.22 6.16
CA SER A 183 16.69 -4.46 5.22
C SER A 183 15.30 -5.07 5.08
N SER A 184 14.29 -4.21 5.05
CA SER A 184 12.90 -4.56 4.78
C SER A 184 12.38 -3.69 3.64
N PRO A 185 11.57 -4.23 2.71
CA PRO A 185 11.01 -3.46 1.61
C PRO A 185 10.00 -2.43 2.14
N THR A 186 9.93 -1.30 1.45
CA THR A 186 8.92 -0.26 1.69
C THR A 186 7.87 -0.32 0.59
N PHE A 187 6.61 -0.01 0.92
CA PHE A 187 5.52 0.07 -0.02
C PHE A 187 4.52 1.15 0.42
N CYS A 188 3.79 1.72 -0.54
CA CYS A 188 2.76 2.70 -0.29
C CYS A 188 1.45 2.00 0.08
N VAL A 189 0.73 2.56 1.07
CA VAL A 189 -0.60 2.10 1.45
C VAL A 189 -1.59 3.24 1.30
N ARG A 190 -2.68 3.01 0.57
CA ARG A 190 -3.79 3.94 0.52
C ARG A 190 -4.50 3.99 1.86
N LYS A 191 -4.67 5.19 2.42
CA LYS A 191 -5.50 5.40 3.61
C LYS A 191 -6.94 5.74 3.16
N PRO A 192 -7.97 5.03 3.65
CA PRO A 192 -9.36 5.40 3.40
C PRO A 192 -9.67 6.74 4.06
N ASN A 193 -10.34 7.63 3.33
CA ASN A 193 -10.74 8.99 3.72
C ASN A 193 -9.58 9.96 4.03
N ALA A 194 -9.08 10.60 2.97
CA ALA A 194 -8.33 11.86 2.97
C ALA A 194 -8.85 12.78 1.86
#